data_AF-A0AAW2PQZ4-F1
#
_entry.id   AF-A0AAW2PQZ4-F1
#
_cell.length_a   1.000
_cell.length_b   1.000
_cell.length_c   1.000
_cell.angle_alpha   90.00
_cell.angle_beta   90.00
_cell.angle_gamma   90.00
#
_symmetry.space_group_name_H-M   'P 1'
#
loop_
_entity.id
_entity.type
_entity.pdbx_description
1 polymer ?
#
loop_
_entity_poly.entity_id
_entity_poly.type
_entity_poly.pdbx_seq_one_letter_code
_entity_poly.pdbx_strand_id
1 'polypeptide(L)'
;MARTELAVGEGSQGVRGGRRGRPEGGRYARYTEEQIEVLERVYAECSNPNHYRRAQIMREQPILRGINNKKLKVWFQNRRHSCNSGSRVSLLTVGGAEIHHTSLVRCREKQKKENGNLALENRRLATANKMLRQENDGLQKKLAQVLCENDHLRNQVITVC
;
A
#
# COMPACT_ATOMS: atom_id res chain seq x y z
N MET A 1 47.70 39.25 25.56
CA MET A 1 46.61 40.23 25.33
C MET A 1 45.30 39.58 25.78
N ALA A 2 44.71 40.12 26.86
CA ALA A 2 43.36 39.95 27.47
C ALA A 2 42.53 38.70 27.11
N ARG A 3 42.06 37.80 28.00
CA ARG A 3 41.47 37.91 29.35
C ARG A 3 40.22 38.81 29.43
N THR A 4 39.04 38.22 29.44
CA THR A 4 37.88 38.69 30.24
C THR A 4 36.97 37.52 30.57
N GLU A 5 36.85 37.20 31.86
CA GLU A 5 35.77 36.42 32.46
C GLU A 5 34.81 37.37 33.21
N LEU A 6 33.65 36.82 33.57
CA LEU A 6 32.70 37.17 34.65
C LEU A 6 31.51 38.08 34.30
N ALA A 7 30.31 37.49 34.34
CA ALA A 7 29.42 37.68 35.50
C ALA A 7 28.38 36.56 35.61
N VAL A 8 28.21 36.10 36.86
CA VAL A 8 27.32 35.07 37.37
C VAL A 8 25.92 35.65 37.60
N GLY A 9 24.88 34.81 37.45
CA GLY A 9 23.52 35.06 37.92
C GLY A 9 22.80 33.75 38.23
N GLU A 10 22.66 33.48 39.53
CA GLU A 10 21.93 32.40 40.21
C GLU A 10 20.49 32.26 39.66
N GLY A 11 19.78 31.12 39.64
CA GLY A 11 19.70 29.99 40.54
C GLY A 11 18.21 29.67 40.67
N SER A 12 17.77 28.44 40.37
CA SER A 12 16.51 27.87 40.90
C SER A 12 16.48 26.37 40.64
N GLN A 13 16.58 25.63 41.75
CA GLN A 13 16.46 24.19 41.83
C GLN A 13 15.07 23.72 41.37
N GLY A 14 15.04 22.78 40.43
CA GLY A 14 13.85 22.00 40.06
C GLY A 14 14.18 20.51 40.14
N VAL A 15 13.67 19.87 41.18
CA VAL A 15 13.98 18.52 41.66
C VAL A 15 13.84 17.43 40.59
N ARG A 16 14.82 16.51 40.57
CA ARG A 16 14.83 15.25 39.83
C ARG A 16 13.66 14.36 40.24
N GLY A 17 12.56 14.43 39.50
CA GLY A 17 11.43 13.50 39.60
C GLY A 17 11.70 12.22 38.81
N GLY A 18 11.98 11.13 39.51
CA GLY A 18 12.25 9.81 38.95
C GLY A 18 11.16 9.33 37.99
N ARG A 19 11.58 8.88 36.80
CA ARG A 19 10.73 8.08 35.91
C ARG A 19 10.52 6.71 36.56
N ARG A 20 9.52 6.64 37.43
CA ARG A 20 8.94 5.39 37.93
C ARG A 20 8.60 4.51 36.72
N GLY A 21 8.95 3.23 36.83
CA GLY A 21 8.83 2.22 35.80
C GLY A 21 7.49 2.27 35.07
N ARG A 22 7.55 2.33 33.75
CA ARG A 22 6.40 2.12 32.88
C ARG A 22 6.26 0.61 32.69
N PRO A 23 5.13 -0.03 33.03
CA PRO A 23 4.98 -1.45 32.85
C PRO A 23 5.11 -1.79 31.36
N GLU A 24 6.04 -2.68 31.06
CA GLU A 24 6.17 -3.32 29.76
C GLU A 24 4.95 -4.23 29.53
N GLY A 25 4.03 -3.79 28.69
CA GLY A 25 2.90 -4.61 28.26
C GLY A 25 1.79 -3.80 27.65
N GLY A 26 1.63 -3.86 26.32
CA GLY A 26 0.41 -3.40 25.66
C GLY A 26 0.55 -2.17 24.75
N ARG A 27 1.44 -2.24 23.74
CA ARG A 27 1.34 -1.33 22.58
C ARG A 27 0.35 -1.80 21.52
N TYR A 28 -0.10 -3.06 21.61
CA TYR A 28 -1.07 -3.66 20.70
C TYR A 28 -2.39 -3.88 21.43
N ALA A 29 -3.48 -3.40 20.84
CA ALA A 29 -4.81 -3.78 21.28
C ALA A 29 -4.94 -5.31 21.08
N ARG A 30 -5.09 -6.05 22.18
CA ARG A 30 -5.50 -7.45 22.11
C ARG A 30 -7.01 -7.46 21.96
N TYR A 31 -7.49 -7.94 20.82
CA TYR A 31 -8.91 -8.18 20.57
C TYR A 31 -9.21 -9.63 20.94
N THR A 32 -10.40 -9.90 21.49
CA THR A 32 -10.86 -11.28 21.68
C THR A 32 -11.21 -11.90 20.32
N GLU A 33 -11.27 -13.22 20.26
CA GLU A 33 -11.66 -13.94 19.04
C GLU A 33 -13.06 -13.50 18.57
N GLU A 34 -14.02 -13.36 19.49
CA GLU A 34 -15.37 -12.93 19.16
C GLU A 34 -15.42 -11.46 18.68
N GLN A 35 -14.55 -10.60 19.22
CA GLN A 35 -14.40 -9.22 18.73
C GLN A 35 -13.87 -9.22 17.29
N ILE A 36 -12.89 -10.07 16.99
CA ILE A 36 -12.34 -10.21 15.64
C ILE A 36 -13.43 -10.70 14.67
N GLU A 37 -14.20 -11.73 15.05
CA GLU A 37 -15.30 -12.25 14.23
C GLU A 37 -16.31 -11.18 13.84
N VAL A 38 -16.75 -10.38 14.80
CA VAL A 38 -17.71 -9.29 14.52
C VAL A 38 -17.08 -8.22 13.63
N LEU A 39 -15.81 -7.86 13.86
CA LEU A 39 -15.11 -6.89 13.02
C LEU A 39 -14.95 -7.40 11.57
N GLU A 40 -14.66 -8.69 11.38
CA GLU A 40 -14.59 -9.32 10.06
C GLU A 40 -15.96 -9.37 9.37
N ARG A 41 -17.04 -9.67 10.10
CA ARG A 41 -18.42 -9.65 9.58
C ARG A 41 -18.79 -8.26 9.08
N VAL A 42 -18.54 -7.24 9.90
CA VAL A 42 -18.79 -5.84 9.53
C VAL A 42 -17.91 -5.41 8.35
N TYR A 43 -16.67 -5.91 8.26
CA TYR A 43 -15.78 -5.64 7.12
C TYR A 43 -16.30 -6.23 5.80
N ALA A 44 -16.93 -7.40 5.85
CA ALA A 44 -17.57 -8.00 4.69
C ALA A 44 -18.76 -7.16 4.17
N GLU A 45 -19.51 -6.52 5.07
CA GLU A 45 -20.60 -5.61 4.71
C GLU A 45 -20.10 -4.23 4.23
N CYS A 46 -19.11 -3.67 4.90
CA CYS A 46 -18.55 -2.36 4.58
C CYS A 46 -17.07 -2.28 4.96
N SER A 47 -16.20 -2.30 3.95
CA SER A 47 -14.74 -2.28 4.13
C SER A 47 -14.17 -0.89 4.49
N ASN A 48 -14.97 0.18 4.36
CA ASN A 48 -14.57 1.56 4.68
C ASN A 48 -15.67 2.33 5.43
N PRO A 49 -15.97 1.96 6.69
CA PRO A 49 -17.04 2.59 7.45
C PRO A 49 -16.69 4.05 7.78
N ASN A 50 -17.60 4.97 7.44
CA ASN A 50 -17.52 6.39 7.81
C ASN A 50 -17.71 6.58 9.34
N HIS A 51 -17.60 7.82 9.83
CA HIS A 51 -17.73 8.09 11.28
C HIS A 51 -19.08 7.63 11.86
N TYR A 52 -20.18 7.90 11.14
CA TYR A 52 -21.52 7.51 11.55
C TYR A 52 -21.66 5.99 11.62
N ARG A 53 -21.23 5.27 10.58
CA ARG A 53 -21.26 3.79 10.56
C ARG A 53 -20.41 3.21 11.69
N ARG A 54 -19.25 3.78 12.00
CA ARG A 54 -18.42 3.38 13.15
C ARG A 54 -19.13 3.58 14.49
N ALA A 55 -19.82 4.70 14.68
CA ALA A 55 -20.62 4.94 15.88
C ALA A 55 -21.81 3.95 15.98
N GLN A 56 -22.46 3.65 14.86
CA GLN A 56 -23.53 2.67 14.77
C GLN A 56 -23.04 1.26 15.13
N ILE A 57 -21.90 0.82 14.58
CA ILE A 57 -21.26 -0.47 14.92
C ILE A 57 -20.99 -0.57 16.42
N MET A 58 -20.47 0.49 17.04
CA MET A 58 -20.22 0.51 18.49
C MET A 58 -21.51 0.39 19.32
N ARG A 59 -22.63 0.90 18.82
CA ARG A 59 -23.94 0.81 19.49
C ARG A 59 -24.58 -0.57 19.31
N GLU A 60 -24.48 -1.12 18.11
CA GLU A 60 -25.15 -2.37 17.71
C GLU A 60 -24.37 -3.62 18.10
N GLN A 61 -23.08 -3.50 18.41
CA GLN A 61 -22.22 -4.62 18.76
C GLN A 61 -21.69 -4.48 20.19
N PRO A 62 -22.46 -4.93 21.20
CA PRO A 62 -22.05 -4.87 22.61
C PRO A 62 -20.72 -5.59 22.90
N ILE A 63 -20.37 -6.58 22.08
CA ILE A 63 -19.10 -7.32 22.22
C ILE A 63 -17.87 -6.46 21.91
N LEU A 64 -18.05 -5.36 21.18
CA LEU A 64 -17.01 -4.36 20.92
C LEU A 64 -16.94 -3.30 22.05
N ARG A 65 -17.62 -3.50 23.18
CA ARG A 65 -17.49 -2.62 24.36
C ARG A 65 -16.01 -2.50 24.76
N GLY A 66 -15.51 -1.26 24.80
CA GLY A 66 -14.10 -0.93 25.06
C GLY A 66 -13.25 -0.67 23.81
N ILE A 67 -13.77 -0.90 22.61
CA ILE A 67 -13.15 -0.47 21.35
C ILE A 67 -13.65 0.93 21.02
N ASN A 68 -12.77 1.92 21.09
CA ASN A 68 -13.10 3.29 20.72
C ASN A 68 -13.02 3.50 19.20
N ASN A 69 -13.60 4.61 18.73
CA ASN A 69 -13.64 5.00 17.32
C ASN A 69 -12.25 5.02 16.65
N LYS A 70 -11.20 5.38 17.40
CA LYS A 70 -9.80 5.40 16.91
C LYS A 70 -9.29 3.98 16.66
N LYS A 71 -9.48 3.06 17.61
CA LYS A 71 -9.10 1.65 17.45
C LYS A 71 -9.86 1.01 16.30
N LEU A 72 -11.16 1.29 16.17
CA LEU A 72 -11.98 0.79 15.06
C LEU A 72 -11.43 1.31 13.72
N LYS A 73 -11.19 2.62 13.59
CA LYS A 73 -10.58 3.22 12.40
C LYS A 73 -9.24 2.55 12.03
N VAL A 74 -8.36 2.36 13.01
CA VAL A 74 -7.03 1.73 12.79
C VAL A 74 -7.19 0.27 12.39
N TRP A 75 -8.13 -0.47 12.98
CA TRP A 75 -8.39 -1.86 12.61
C TRP A 75 -8.82 -1.97 11.14
N PHE A 76 -9.81 -1.18 10.69
CA PHE A 76 -10.27 -1.16 9.29
C PHE A 76 -9.18 -0.67 8.32
N GLN A 77 -8.33 0.26 8.75
CA GLN A 77 -7.17 0.68 7.96
C GLN A 77 -6.17 -0.47 7.81
N ASN A 78 -5.70 -1.05 8.92
CA ASN A 78 -4.74 -2.15 8.89
C ASN A 78 -5.26 -3.35 8.11
N ARG A 79 -6.56 -3.63 8.23
CA ARG A 79 -7.20 -4.74 7.52
C ARG A 79 -7.16 -4.59 6.01
N ARG A 80 -7.43 -3.38 5.49
CA ARG A 80 -7.30 -3.09 4.05
C ARG A 80 -5.88 -3.23 3.55
N HIS A 81 -4.90 -2.75 4.32
CA HIS A 81 -3.49 -2.87 3.94
C HIS A 81 -3.03 -4.34 3.96
N SER A 82 -3.56 -5.18 4.86
CA SER A 82 -3.20 -6.60 4.93
C SER A 82 -3.56 -7.41 3.68
N CYS A 83 -4.57 -7.00 2.90
CA CYS A 83 -4.90 -7.61 1.62
C CYS A 83 -3.96 -7.16 0.48
N ASN A 84 -3.39 -5.96 0.58
CA ASN A 84 -2.53 -5.37 -0.45
C ASN A 84 -1.06 -5.74 -0.24
N SER A 85 -0.63 -5.95 1.00
CA SER A 85 0.74 -6.31 1.34
C SER A 85 0.84 -7.82 1.53
N GLY A 86 1.09 -8.56 0.46
CA GLY A 86 1.49 -9.96 0.56
C GLY A 86 2.85 -10.09 1.26
N SER A 87 2.89 -10.07 2.59
CA SER A 87 3.96 -10.68 3.41
C SER A 87 3.78 -10.51 4.92
N ARG A 88 3.81 -11.65 5.61
CA ARG A 88 4.22 -11.92 7.01
C ARG A 88 3.42 -11.22 8.12
N VAL A 89 2.27 -11.81 8.45
CA VAL A 89 1.81 -11.81 9.85
C VAL A 89 2.60 -12.91 10.57
N SER A 90 3.45 -12.53 11.52
CA SER A 90 4.09 -13.48 12.44
C SER A 90 3.00 -14.28 13.15
N LEU A 91 2.87 -15.54 12.74
CA LEU A 91 1.99 -16.52 13.34
C LEU A 91 2.60 -16.94 14.69
N LEU A 92 2.13 -16.31 15.76
CA LEU A 92 2.29 -16.81 17.12
C LEU A 92 0.90 -16.94 17.73
N THR A 93 0.15 -17.97 17.35
CA THR A 93 -0.69 -18.70 18.32
C THR A 93 -1.17 -20.03 17.75
N VAL A 94 -0.97 -21.07 18.56
CA VAL A 94 -1.48 -22.44 18.39
C VAL A 94 -2.93 -22.47 18.87
N GLY A 95 -3.83 -23.04 18.07
CA GLY A 95 -5.23 -23.33 18.42
C GLY A 95 -6.23 -22.21 18.06
N GLY A 96 -6.98 -22.39 16.95
CA GLY A 96 -8.02 -21.44 16.48
C GLY A 96 -8.21 -21.44 14.96
N ALA A 97 -8.30 -22.63 14.33
CA ALA A 97 -7.92 -22.82 12.93
C ALA A 97 -9.00 -22.51 11.86
N GLU A 98 -10.24 -22.18 12.22
CA GLU A 98 -11.33 -22.15 11.20
C GLU A 98 -11.68 -20.75 10.67
N ILE A 99 -11.51 -19.69 11.47
CA ILE A 99 -12.00 -18.35 11.11
C ILE A 99 -10.96 -17.56 10.31
N HIS A 100 -9.67 -17.73 10.63
CA HIS A 100 -8.56 -17.13 9.88
C HIS A 100 -8.42 -17.74 8.47
N HIS A 101 -8.76 -19.02 8.28
CA HIS A 101 -8.62 -19.71 7.00
C HIS A 101 -9.59 -19.18 5.95
N THR A 102 -10.88 -19.01 6.27
CA THR A 102 -11.90 -18.62 5.27
C THR A 102 -11.70 -17.21 4.70
N SER A 103 -11.34 -16.23 5.55
CA SER A 103 -11.05 -14.86 5.09
C SER A 103 -9.72 -14.75 4.34
N LEU A 104 -8.69 -15.50 4.74
CA LEU A 104 -7.43 -15.58 3.99
C LEU A 104 -7.62 -16.28 2.64
N VAL A 105 -8.45 -17.33 2.57
CA VAL A 105 -8.78 -18.03 1.33
C VAL A 105 -9.49 -17.09 0.36
N ARG A 106 -10.52 -16.33 0.79
CA ARG A 106 -11.17 -15.34 -0.10
C ARG A 106 -10.21 -14.25 -0.56
N CYS A 107 -9.33 -13.76 0.32
CA CYS A 107 -8.31 -12.77 -0.03
C CYS A 107 -7.32 -13.33 -1.07
N ARG A 108 -6.86 -14.57 -0.87
CA ARG A 108 -5.93 -15.25 -1.76
C ARG A 108 -6.55 -15.54 -3.12
N GLU A 109 -7.81 -15.96 -3.18
CA GLU A 109 -8.53 -16.19 -4.43
C GLU A 109 -8.78 -14.89 -5.20
N LYS A 110 -9.11 -13.80 -4.49
CA LYS A 110 -9.22 -12.46 -5.11
C LYS A 110 -7.89 -12.03 -5.73
N GLN A 111 -6.78 -12.19 -5.00
CA GLN A 111 -5.46 -11.83 -5.48
C GLN A 111 -4.97 -12.72 -6.64
N LYS A 112 -5.31 -14.02 -6.64
CA LYS A 112 -5.05 -14.91 -7.79
C LYS A 112 -5.78 -14.44 -9.04
N LYS A 113 -7.05 -14.03 -8.92
CA LYS A 113 -7.85 -13.55 -10.05
C LYS A 113 -7.30 -12.23 -10.59
N GLU A 114 -6.94 -11.30 -9.72
CA GLU A 114 -6.30 -10.04 -10.10
C GLU A 114 -4.95 -10.26 -10.79
N ASN A 115 -4.09 -11.14 -10.24
CA ASN A 115 -2.82 -11.51 -10.87
C ASN A 115 -3.02 -12.21 -12.22
N GLY A 116 -4.05 -13.05 -12.35
CA GLY A 116 -4.42 -13.69 -13.62
C GLY A 116 -4.83 -12.66 -14.69
N ASN A 117 -5.66 -11.69 -14.31
CA ASN A 117 -6.08 -10.60 -15.19
C ASN A 117 -4.89 -9.73 -15.62
N LEU A 118 -4.02 -9.35 -14.67
CA LEU A 118 -2.79 -8.60 -14.95
C LEU A 118 -1.85 -9.36 -15.88
N ALA A 119 -1.68 -10.67 -15.66
CA ALA A 119 -0.85 -11.51 -16.53
C ALA A 119 -1.41 -11.62 -17.96
N LEU A 120 -2.75 -11.65 -18.11
CA LEU A 120 -3.38 -11.62 -19.42
C LEU A 120 -3.16 -10.28 -20.12
N GLU A 121 -3.40 -9.17 -19.43
CA GLU A 121 -3.22 -7.83 -20.01
C GLU A 121 -1.75 -7.56 -20.37
N ASN A 122 -0.80 -7.99 -19.53
CA ASN A 122 0.62 -7.89 -19.84
C ASN A 122 1.01 -8.68 -21.10
N ARG A 123 0.45 -9.87 -21.31
CA ARG A 123 0.66 -10.61 -22.56
C ARG A 123 0.08 -9.87 -23.76
N ARG A 124 -1.12 -9.29 -23.61
CA ARG A 124 -1.76 -8.50 -24.66
C ARG A 124 -0.92 -7.28 -25.03
N LEU A 125 -0.48 -6.51 -24.03
CA LEU A 125 0.38 -5.34 -24.20
C LEU A 125 1.74 -5.72 -24.80
N ALA A 126 2.33 -6.84 -24.41
CA ALA A 126 3.59 -7.32 -24.99
C ALA A 126 3.46 -7.61 -26.50
N THR A 127 2.37 -8.28 -26.91
CA THR A 127 2.08 -8.53 -28.33
C THR A 127 1.85 -7.22 -29.09
N ALA A 128 1.05 -6.30 -28.55
CA ALA A 128 0.79 -5.01 -29.18
C ALA A 128 2.08 -4.17 -29.34
N ASN A 129 2.90 -4.11 -28.29
CA ASN A 129 4.20 -3.43 -28.32
C ASN A 129 5.15 -4.03 -29.37
N LYS A 130 5.12 -5.35 -29.57
CA LYS A 130 5.90 -6.01 -30.62
C LYS A 130 5.46 -5.57 -32.01
N MET A 131 4.15 -5.52 -32.27
CA MET A 131 3.60 -5.06 -33.56
C MET A 131 3.96 -3.60 -33.85
N LEU A 132 3.81 -2.72 -32.87
CA LEU A 132 4.17 -1.29 -33.02
C LEU A 132 5.66 -1.10 -33.33
N ARG A 133 6.54 -1.90 -32.71
CA ARG A 133 7.97 -1.89 -33.01
C ARG A 133 8.24 -2.31 -34.47
N GLN A 134 7.60 -3.39 -34.93
CA GLN A 134 7.75 -3.85 -36.31
C GLN A 134 7.25 -2.83 -37.34
N GLU A 135 6.14 -2.17 -37.04
CA GLU A 135 5.59 -1.11 -37.91
C GLU A 135 6.53 0.10 -37.96
N ASN A 136 7.04 0.55 -36.80
CA ASN A 136 8.04 1.62 -36.74
C ASN A 136 9.30 1.28 -37.55
N ASP A 137 9.83 0.06 -37.40
CA ASP A 137 10.99 -0.39 -38.17
C ASP A 137 10.69 -0.40 -39.68
N GLY A 138 9.48 -0.81 -40.07
CA GLY A 138 9.01 -0.78 -41.45
C GLY A 138 8.88 0.63 -42.02
N LEU A 139 8.33 1.57 -41.24
CA LEU A 139 8.21 2.97 -41.61
C LEU A 139 9.58 3.64 -41.74
N GLN A 140 10.51 3.36 -40.83
CA GLN A 140 11.89 3.86 -40.93
C GLN A 140 12.60 3.39 -42.19
N LYS A 141 12.43 2.13 -42.58
CA LYS A 141 12.97 1.60 -43.84
C LYS A 141 12.40 2.30 -45.07
N LYS A 142 11.07 2.52 -45.11
CA LYS A 142 10.42 3.25 -46.21
C LYS A 142 10.91 4.70 -46.29
N LEU A 143 11.04 5.36 -45.14
CA LEU A 143 11.59 6.72 -45.08
C LEU A 143 13.01 6.77 -45.64
N ALA A 144 13.88 5.85 -45.24
CA ALA A 144 15.25 5.76 -45.74
C ALA A 144 15.30 5.52 -47.26
N GLN A 145 14.43 4.67 -47.79
CA GLN A 145 14.32 4.43 -49.23
C GLN A 145 13.94 5.71 -49.99
N VAL A 146 12.87 6.37 -49.58
CA VAL A 146 12.38 7.60 -50.24
C VAL A 146 13.42 8.73 -50.15
N LEU A 147 14.16 8.84 -49.05
CA LEU A 147 15.26 9.78 -48.93
C LEU A 147 16.39 9.49 -49.94
N CYS A 148 16.79 8.23 -50.08
CA CYS A 148 17.80 7.81 -51.05
C CYS A 148 17.36 8.10 -52.50
N GLU A 149 16.11 7.78 -52.84
CA GLU A 149 15.52 8.08 -54.17
C GLU A 149 15.50 9.59 -54.43
N ASN A 150 15.08 10.40 -53.45
CA ASN A 150 15.07 11.85 -53.57
C ASN A 150 16.48 12.43 -53.78
N ASP A 151 17.48 11.93 -53.05
CA ASP A 151 18.87 12.36 -53.22
C ASP A 151 19.39 11.99 -54.61
N HIS A 152 19.05 10.80 -55.11
CA HIS A 152 19.41 10.38 -56.47
C HIS A 152 18.79 11.31 -57.53
N LEU A 153 17.49 11.60 -57.42
CA LEU A 153 16.80 12.51 -58.35
C LEU A 153 17.36 13.93 -58.28
N ARG A 154 17.65 14.45 -57.08
CA ARG A 154 18.32 15.75 -56.90
C ARG A 154 19.67 15.78 -57.61
N ASN A 155 20.48 14.73 -57.45
CA ASN A 155 21.78 14.63 -58.11
C ASN A 155 21.65 14.55 -59.63
N GLN A 156 20.65 13.82 -60.16
CA GLN A 156 20.38 13.82 -61.61
C GLN A 156 20.05 15.22 -62.13
N VAL A 157 19.14 15.94 -61.46
CA VAL A 157 18.77 17.31 -61.87
C VAL A 157 19.97 18.24 -61.84
N ILE A 158 20.81 18.17 -60.80
CA ILE A 158 22.04 18.97 -60.68
C ILE A 158 23.06 18.62 -61.78
N THR A 159 23.14 17.35 -62.20
CA THR A 159 24.12 16.90 -63.20
C THR A 159 23.70 17.22 -64.64
N VAL A 160 22.41 17.47 -64.87
CA VAL A 160 21.82 17.74 -66.20
C VAL A 160 21.66 19.26 -66.46
N CYS A 161 21.84 20.10 -65.44
CA CYS A 161 21.91 21.57 -65.54
C CYS A 161 23.37 22.05 -65.52
#